data_AF-A0A8T3T3G8-F1
#
_entry.id   AF-A0A8T3T3G8-F1
#
_cell.length_a   1.000
_cell.length_b   1.000
_cell.length_c   1.000
_cell.angle_alpha   90.00
_cell.angle_beta   90.00
_cell.angle_gamma   90.00
#
_symmetry.space_group_name_H-M   'P 1'
#
loop_
_entity.id
_entity.type
_entity.pdbx_description
1 polymer ?
#
loop_
_entity_poly.entity_id
_entity_poly.type
_entity_poly.pdbx_seq_one_letter_code
_entity_poly.pdbx_strand_id
1 'polypeptide(L)'
;MTRRGLGRGRLLAAIGAIVALLGCLLPWYTVGGDALPALMGNGLDGASILVFIAAVGTLALLILPYAAGDQPTGLDRALSFVVLLGIGVFGLVVRVLQLLGQVEGNLGSLGPGRGPGVWLAAGGLGILAWAVADIATEGRRI
;
A
#
# COMPACT_ATOMS: atom_id res chain seq x y z
N MET A 1 -8.56 -32.90 7.51
CA MET A 1 -7.54 -31.85 7.32
C MET A 1 -8.22 -30.50 7.50
N THR A 2 -8.16 -29.94 8.71
CA THR A 2 -8.79 -28.66 9.04
C THR A 2 -7.91 -27.54 8.50
N ARG A 3 -8.38 -26.79 7.50
CA ARG A 3 -7.67 -25.59 7.04
C ARG A 3 -7.53 -24.65 8.25
N ARG A 4 -6.30 -24.43 8.73
CA ARG A 4 -6.04 -23.35 9.68
C ARG A 4 -6.47 -22.06 8.99
N GLY A 5 -7.57 -21.47 9.45
CA GLY A 5 -8.06 -20.20 8.91
C GLY A 5 -6.94 -19.17 8.96
N LEU A 6 -6.81 -18.37 7.92
CA LEU A 6 -5.95 -17.19 7.94
C LEU A 6 -6.28 -16.39 9.20
N GLY A 7 -5.29 -16.24 10.10
CA GLY A 7 -5.45 -15.40 11.29
C GLY A 7 -5.93 -14.01 10.89
N ARG A 8 -6.77 -13.39 11.72
CA ARG A 8 -7.45 -12.11 11.42
C ARG A 8 -6.49 -11.05 10.85
N GLY A 9 -5.29 -10.96 11.42
CA GLY A 9 -4.23 -10.06 10.94
C GLY A 9 -3.78 -10.30 9.49
N ARG A 10 -3.66 -11.56 9.05
CA ARG A 10 -3.26 -11.88 7.66
C ARG A 10 -4.35 -11.52 6.65
N LEU A 11 -5.62 -11.68 7.03
CA LEU A 11 -6.76 -11.29 6.19
C LEU A 11 -6.79 -9.76 6.02
N LEU A 12 -6.58 -9.01 7.10
CA LEU A 12 -6.48 -7.54 7.04
C LEU A 12 -5.30 -7.08 6.18
N ALA A 13 -4.14 -7.75 6.31
CA ALA A 13 -2.98 -7.45 5.46
C ALA A 13 -3.28 -7.67 3.98
N ALA A 14 -4.01 -8.75 3.63
CA ALA A 14 -4.43 -9.03 2.27
C ALA A 14 -5.37 -7.93 1.73
N ILE A 15 -6.38 -7.54 2.51
CA ILE A 15 -7.31 -6.46 2.14
C ILE A 15 -6.54 -5.16 1.93
N GLY A 16 -5.69 -4.77 2.87
CA GLY A 16 -4.90 -3.54 2.77
C GLY A 16 -3.99 -3.52 1.54
N ALA A 17 -3.34 -4.64 1.24
CA ALA A 17 -2.49 -4.76 0.05
C ALA A 17 -3.29 -4.67 -1.26
N ILE A 18 -4.47 -5.30 -1.34
CA ILE A 18 -5.34 -5.22 -2.52
C ILE A 18 -5.84 -3.78 -2.72
N VAL A 19 -6.29 -3.12 -1.65
CA VAL A 19 -6.77 -1.73 -1.70
C VAL A 19 -5.64 -0.79 -2.15
N ALA A 20 -4.42 -0.98 -1.63
CA ALA A 20 -3.26 -0.19 -2.05
C ALA A 20 -2.89 -0.42 -3.52
N LEU A 21 -2.96 -1.67 -4.01
CA LEU A 21 -2.73 -2.01 -5.42
C LEU A 21 -3.76 -1.34 -6.35
N LEU A 22 -5.04 -1.43 -6.00
CA LEU A 22 -6.10 -0.76 -6.75
C LEU A 22 -5.91 0.77 -6.75
N GLY A 23 -5.47 1.34 -5.62
CA GLY A 23 -5.09 2.75 -5.52
C GLY A 23 -3.94 3.14 -6.44
N CYS A 24 -2.97 2.25 -6.67
CA CYS A 24 -1.84 2.51 -7.59
C CYS A 24 -2.27 2.57 -9.06
N LEU A 25 -3.33 1.85 -9.45
CA LEU A 25 -3.86 1.85 -10.82
C LEU A 25 -4.72 3.08 -11.13
N LEU A 26 -5.26 3.73 -10.10
CA LEU A 26 -6.06 4.93 -10.26
C LEU A 26 -5.21 6.18 -10.52
N PRO A 27 -5.80 7.26 -11.06
CA PRO A 27 -5.14 8.55 -11.18
C PRO A 27 -4.78 9.09 -9.78
N TRP A 28 -3.51 9.41 -9.59
CA TRP A 28 -3.01 10.04 -8.37
C TRP A 28 -3.10 11.56 -8.43
N TYR A 29 -3.01 12.10 -9.63
CA TYR A 29 -3.29 13.49 -9.91
C TYR A 29 -3.84 13.63 -11.32
N THR A 30 -4.68 14.63 -11.50
CA THR A 30 -5.19 15.06 -12.80
C THR A 30 -5.06 16.58 -12.87
N VAL A 31 -4.37 17.09 -13.89
CA VAL A 31 -4.16 18.53 -14.12
C VAL A 31 -4.68 18.87 -15.52
N GLY A 32 -5.45 19.95 -15.64
CA GLY A 32 -6.12 20.33 -16.89
C GLY A 32 -7.50 19.68 -17.05
N GLY A 33 -8.06 19.74 -18.26
CA GLY A 33 -9.36 19.15 -18.60
C GLY A 33 -10.45 20.13 -19.06
N ASP A 34 -10.33 21.43 -18.77
CA ASP A 34 -11.33 22.44 -19.17
C ASP A 34 -11.03 23.11 -20.52
N ALA A 35 -9.75 23.44 -20.80
CA ALA A 35 -9.32 24.09 -22.05
C ALA A 35 -8.04 23.50 -22.66
N LEU A 36 -7.29 22.69 -21.90
CA LEU A 36 -6.07 22.00 -22.30
C LEU A 36 -6.22 20.48 -22.06
N PRO A 37 -5.51 19.62 -22.82
CA PRO A 37 -5.53 18.18 -22.62
C PRO A 37 -5.21 17.82 -21.17
N ALA A 38 -6.05 16.98 -20.56
CA ALA A 38 -5.83 16.53 -19.19
C ALA A 38 -4.57 15.66 -19.11
N LEU A 39 -3.60 16.09 -18.29
CA LEU A 39 -2.47 15.25 -17.91
C LEU A 39 -2.83 14.49 -16.64
N MET A 40 -2.65 13.17 -16.68
CA MET A 40 -2.90 12.29 -15.53
C MET A 40 -1.69 11.41 -15.30
N GLY A 41 -1.35 11.20 -14.02
CA GLY A 41 -0.32 10.25 -13.60
C GLY A 41 -0.89 9.30 -12.54
N ASN A 42 -0.30 8.10 -12.43
CA ASN A 42 -0.76 7.05 -11.54
C ASN A 42 0.32 6.69 -10.48
N GLY A 43 0.04 5.67 -9.67
CA GLY A 43 0.94 5.19 -8.63
C GLY A 43 2.19 4.44 -9.12
N LEU A 44 2.39 4.33 -10.44
CA LEU A 44 3.60 3.74 -11.03
C LEU A 44 4.63 4.79 -11.44
N ASP A 45 4.29 6.07 -11.32
CA ASP A 45 5.15 7.17 -11.75
C ASP A 45 6.02 7.73 -10.61
N GLY A 46 7.33 7.74 -10.82
CA GLY A 46 8.30 8.27 -9.85
C GLY A 46 8.39 7.45 -8.57
N ALA A 47 8.34 8.13 -7.41
CA ALA A 47 8.57 7.51 -6.11
C ALA A 47 7.39 6.63 -5.60
N SER A 48 6.21 6.74 -6.21
CA SER A 48 5.03 5.96 -5.81
C SER A 48 5.13 4.48 -6.18
N ILE A 49 6.06 4.09 -7.05
CA ILE A 49 6.34 2.68 -7.37
C ILE A 49 6.70 1.86 -6.12
N LEU A 50 7.24 2.52 -5.09
CA LEU A 50 7.52 1.89 -3.80
C LEU A 50 6.24 1.41 -3.09
N VAL A 51 5.11 2.10 -3.26
CA VAL A 51 3.80 1.67 -2.74
C VAL A 51 3.33 0.41 -3.46
N PHE A 52 3.49 0.38 -4.78
CA PHE A 52 3.18 -0.80 -5.57
C PHE A 52 4.04 -2.00 -5.16
N ILE A 53 5.36 -1.81 -5.06
CA ILE A 53 6.30 -2.87 -4.63
C ILE A 53 5.96 -3.36 -3.21
N ALA A 54 5.63 -2.45 -2.29
CA ALA A 54 5.23 -2.81 -0.93
C ALA A 54 3.95 -3.67 -0.92
N ALA A 55 2.95 -3.30 -1.72
CA ALA A 55 1.69 -4.01 -1.80
C ALA A 55 1.84 -5.39 -2.46
N VAL A 56 2.59 -5.49 -3.57
CA VAL A 56 2.93 -6.78 -4.19
C VAL A 56 3.76 -7.64 -3.25
N GLY A 57 4.77 -7.06 -2.60
CA GLY A 57 5.60 -7.77 -1.63
C GLY A 57 4.77 -8.33 -0.47
N THR A 58 3.76 -7.59 -0.01
CA THR A 58 2.86 -8.05 1.06
C THR A 58 2.03 -9.24 0.61
N LEU A 59 1.47 -9.21 -0.61
CA LEU A 59 0.77 -10.36 -1.18
C LEU A 59 1.71 -11.55 -1.41
N ALA A 60 2.94 -11.30 -1.85
CA ALA A 60 3.93 -12.35 -2.03
C ALA A 60 4.26 -13.05 -0.70
N LEU A 61 4.44 -12.29 0.40
CA LEU A 61 4.63 -12.86 1.74
C LEU A 61 3.41 -13.69 2.19
N LEU A 62 2.19 -13.25 1.86
CA LEU A 62 0.98 -13.99 2.20
C LEU A 62 0.86 -15.32 1.43
N ILE A 63 1.33 -15.37 0.18
CA ILE A 63 1.28 -16.55 -0.68
C ILE A 63 2.45 -17.50 -0.41
N LEU A 64 3.60 -16.97 0.02
CA LEU A 64 4.83 -17.71 0.26
C LEU A 64 4.67 -19.02 1.07
N PRO A 65 3.97 -19.06 2.23
CA PRO A 65 3.79 -20.33 2.97
C PRO A 65 2.98 -21.37 2.20
N TYR A 66 2.11 -20.95 1.28
CA TYR A 66 1.34 -21.85 0.44
C TYR A 66 2.22 -22.46 -0.67
N ALA A 67 3.25 -21.72 -1.12
CA ALA A 67 4.17 -22.17 -2.15
C ALA A 67 5.39 -22.95 -1.61
N ALA A 68 5.88 -22.60 -0.41
CA ALA A 68 7.10 -23.17 0.18
C ALA A 68 6.88 -24.49 0.96
N GLY A 69 5.62 -24.92 1.16
CA GLY A 69 5.30 -26.09 1.99
C GLY A 69 5.54 -25.85 3.49
N ASP A 70 5.50 -26.92 4.31
CA ASP A 70 5.59 -26.89 5.79
C ASP A 70 6.91 -26.36 6.38
N GLN A 71 7.78 -25.74 5.58
CA GLN A 71 9.01 -25.14 6.07
C GLN A 71 8.75 -23.79 6.76
N PRO A 72 9.12 -23.63 8.05
CA PRO A 72 9.01 -22.35 8.73
C PRO A 72 10.01 -21.38 8.09
N THR A 73 9.53 -20.53 7.20
CA THR A 73 10.34 -19.47 6.61
C THR A 73 10.48 -18.33 7.61
N GLY A 74 11.71 -17.97 7.97
CA GLY A 74 12.00 -16.84 8.86
C GLY A 74 11.51 -15.49 8.31
N LEU A 75 11.08 -15.45 7.05
CA LEU A 75 10.45 -14.31 6.38
C LEU A 75 9.00 -14.05 6.84
N ASP A 76 8.32 -15.02 7.47
CA ASP A 76 6.92 -14.87 7.95
C ASP A 76 6.82 -14.02 9.25
N ARG A 77 7.91 -13.35 9.63
CA ARG A 77 7.99 -12.55 10.86
C ARG A 77 7.32 -11.19 10.67
N ALA A 78 6.67 -10.67 11.72
CA ALA A 78 6.04 -9.36 11.76
C ALA A 78 6.95 -8.23 11.21
N LEU A 79 8.27 -8.36 11.39
CA LEU A 79 9.29 -7.46 10.85
C LEU A 79 9.22 -7.27 9.32
N SER A 80 8.97 -8.33 8.55
CA SER A 80 8.90 -8.23 7.09
C SER A 80 7.73 -7.34 6.65
N PHE A 81 6.58 -7.47 7.32
CA PHE A 81 5.42 -6.63 7.07
C PHE A 81 5.64 -5.18 7.53
N VAL A 82 6.35 -4.96 8.64
CA VAL A 82 6.75 -3.62 9.10
C VAL A 82 7.66 -2.94 8.07
N VAL A 83 8.64 -3.65 7.53
CA VAL A 83 9.56 -3.10 6.51
C VAL A 83 8.79 -2.72 5.25
N LEU A 84 7.92 -3.60 4.75
CA LEU A 84 7.09 -3.30 3.56
C LEU A 84 6.15 -2.12 3.80
N LEU A 85 5.51 -2.06 4.97
CA LEU A 85 4.69 -0.91 5.37
C LEU A 85 5.53 0.37 5.36
N GLY A 86 6.73 0.34 5.94
CA GLY A 86 7.65 1.47 5.96
C GLY A 86 8.03 1.95 4.57
N ILE A 87 8.37 1.03 3.66
CA ILE A 87 8.69 1.34 2.26
C ILE A 87 7.49 1.98 1.56
N GLY A 88 6.29 1.42 1.74
CA GLY A 88 5.06 1.95 1.15
C GLY A 88 4.71 3.34 1.68
N VAL A 89 4.75 3.55 3.01
CA VAL A 89 4.50 4.86 3.61
C VAL A 89 5.54 5.88 3.14
N PHE A 90 6.82 5.51 3.09
CA PHE A 90 7.88 6.38 2.60
C PHE A 90 7.65 6.79 1.14
N GLY A 91 7.33 5.84 0.26
CA GLY A 91 7.00 6.12 -1.14
C GLY A 91 5.82 7.07 -1.29
N LEU A 92 4.75 6.87 -0.51
CA LEU A 92 3.59 7.75 -0.50
C LEU A 92 3.96 9.16 -0.06
N VAL A 93 4.69 9.30 1.05
CA VAL A 93 5.09 10.62 1.60
C VAL A 93 5.98 11.37 0.61
N VAL A 94 7.00 10.72 0.05
CA VAL A 94 7.89 11.34 -0.95
C VAL A 94 7.08 11.81 -2.16
N ARG A 95 6.14 10.99 -2.65
CA ARG A 95 5.30 11.37 -3.79
C ARG A 95 4.39 12.55 -3.48
N VAL A 96 3.78 12.59 -2.30
CA VAL A 96 2.96 13.73 -1.87
C VAL A 96 3.79 15.01 -1.81
N LEU A 97 5.02 14.95 -1.27
CA LEU A 97 5.94 16.09 -1.24
C LEU A 97 6.35 16.55 -2.65
N GLN A 98 6.62 15.61 -3.57
CA GLN A 98 6.93 15.94 -4.97
C GLN A 98 5.75 16.66 -5.64
N LEU A 99 4.52 16.16 -5.46
CA LEU A 99 3.32 16.77 -6.04
C LEU A 99 3.04 18.15 -5.45
N LEU A 100 3.22 18.34 -4.15
CA LEU A 100 3.08 19.66 -3.50
C LEU A 100 4.12 20.66 -4.01
N GLY A 101 5.35 20.21 -4.28
CA GLY A 101 6.41 21.05 -4.85
C GLY A 101 6.19 21.41 -6.32
N GLN A 102 5.49 20.57 -7.08
CA GLN A 102 5.22 20.78 -8.51
C GLN A 102 3.99 21.68 -8.78
N VAL A 103 3.03 21.76 -7.87
CA VAL A 103 1.72 22.41 -8.10
C VAL A 103 1.55 23.71 -7.29
N GLU A 104 2.64 24.45 -7.01
CA GLU A 104 2.61 25.71 -6.23
C GLU A 104 1.79 25.62 -4.93
N GLY A 105 1.82 24.46 -4.23
CA GLY A 105 1.08 24.26 -2.98
C GLY A 105 -0.44 24.16 -3.10
N ASN A 106 -1.01 24.05 -4.31
CA ASN A 106 -2.46 23.92 -4.47
C ASN A 106 -2.94 22.48 -4.17
N LEU A 107 -3.29 22.26 -2.90
CA LEU A 107 -3.91 21.04 -2.37
C LEU A 107 -5.20 20.63 -3.12
N GLY A 108 -5.85 21.55 -3.84
CA GLY A 108 -7.05 21.27 -4.63
C GLY A 108 -6.82 20.27 -5.77
N SER A 109 -5.59 20.13 -6.25
CA SER A 109 -5.20 19.12 -7.25
C SER A 109 -5.09 17.69 -6.68
N LEU A 110 -4.88 17.58 -5.37
CA LEU A 110 -4.79 16.32 -4.59
C LEU A 110 -6.14 15.94 -3.94
N GLY A 111 -7.19 16.72 -4.19
CA GLY A 111 -8.52 16.46 -3.65
C GLY A 111 -9.04 15.08 -4.07
N PRO A 112 -9.91 14.43 -3.28
CA PRO A 112 -10.46 13.11 -3.57
C PRO A 112 -11.11 12.98 -4.97
N GLY A 113 -11.62 14.10 -5.51
CA GLY A 113 -12.21 14.16 -6.85
C GLY A 113 -11.21 14.23 -8.01
N ARG A 114 -9.93 14.57 -7.77
CA ARG A 114 -8.89 14.74 -8.80
C ARG A 114 -7.69 13.80 -8.64
N GLY A 115 -7.53 13.17 -7.47
CA GLY A 115 -6.48 12.19 -7.18
C GLY A 115 -6.98 11.02 -6.31
N PRO A 116 -8.03 10.29 -6.73
CA PRO A 116 -8.63 9.23 -5.92
C PRO A 116 -7.64 8.10 -5.60
N GLY A 117 -6.63 7.87 -6.46
CA GLY A 117 -5.61 6.84 -6.26
C GLY A 117 -4.74 7.06 -5.02
N VAL A 118 -4.40 8.32 -4.69
CA VAL A 118 -3.61 8.64 -3.48
C VAL A 118 -4.38 8.29 -2.23
N TRP A 119 -5.68 8.58 -2.20
CA TRP A 119 -6.56 8.30 -1.06
C TRP A 119 -6.80 6.81 -0.87
N LEU A 120 -7.00 6.07 -1.97
CA LEU A 120 -7.11 4.61 -1.89
C LEU A 120 -5.80 3.97 -1.46
N ALA A 121 -4.65 4.44 -1.95
CA ALA A 121 -3.34 3.96 -1.52
C ALA A 121 -3.10 4.25 -0.03
N ALA A 122 -3.44 5.46 0.45
CA ALA A 122 -3.37 5.82 1.85
C ALA A 122 -4.30 4.97 2.72
N GLY A 123 -5.53 4.73 2.27
CA GLY A 123 -6.49 3.85 2.95
C GLY A 123 -5.98 2.41 3.03
N GLY A 124 -5.44 1.88 1.93
CA GLY A 124 -4.85 0.54 1.88
C GLY A 124 -3.65 0.39 2.83
N LEU A 125 -2.75 1.38 2.85
CA LEU A 125 -1.63 1.41 3.80
C LEU A 125 -2.10 1.56 5.25
N GLY A 126 -3.18 2.30 5.51
CA GLY A 126 -3.79 2.40 6.84
C GLY A 126 -4.33 1.05 7.34
N ILE A 127 -5.01 0.30 6.48
CA ILE A 127 -5.47 -1.07 6.80
C ILE A 127 -4.28 -1.98 7.04
N LEU A 128 -3.22 -1.87 6.21
CA LEU A 128 -2.01 -2.65 6.36
C LEU A 128 -1.26 -2.31 7.66
N ALA A 129 -1.23 -1.04 8.06
CA ALA A 129 -0.67 -0.61 9.34
C ALA A 129 -1.43 -1.23 10.53
N TRP A 130 -2.76 -1.29 10.44
CA TRP A 130 -3.58 -1.94 11.46
C TRP A 130 -3.34 -3.46 11.51
N ALA A 131 -3.21 -4.11 10.35
CA ALA A 131 -2.87 -5.52 10.25
C ALA A 131 -1.51 -5.84 10.89
N VAL A 132 -0.51 -5.00 10.61
CA VAL A 132 0.84 -5.11 11.19
C VAL A 132 0.79 -4.96 12.71
N ALA A 133 -0.02 -4.03 13.23
CA ALA A 133 -0.20 -3.85 14.66
C ALA A 133 -0.85 -5.10 15.31
N ASP A 134 -1.90 -5.67 14.71
CA ASP A 134 -2.54 -6.90 15.21
C ASP A 134 -1.49 -8.03 15.28
N ILE A 135 -0.73 -8.27 14.20
CA ILE A 135 0.31 -9.32 14.15
C ILE A 135 1.44 -9.07 15.18
N ALA A 136 1.87 -7.82 15.37
CA ALA A 136 2.94 -7.48 16.30
C ALA A 136 2.53 -7.60 17.77
N THR A 137 1.25 -7.40 18.09
CA THR A 137 0.74 -7.59 19.45
C THR A 137 0.53 -9.07 19.79
N GLU A 138 0.16 -9.88 18.80
CA GLU A 138 -0.08 -11.31 18.97
C GLU A 138 1.22 -12.08 19.27
N GLY A 139 2.33 -11.68 18.63
CA GLY A 139 3.66 -12.23 18.93
C GLY A 139 4.23 -11.86 20.31
N ARG A 140 3.60 -10.97 21.07
CA ARG A 140 4.06 -10.52 22.40
C ARG A 140 3.38 -11.28 23.56
N ARG A 141 2.39 -12.12 23.27
CA ARG A 141 1.63 -12.90 24.27
C ARG A 141 2.10 -14.36 24.42
N ILE A 142 3.14 -14.76 23.66
CA ILE A 142 3.75 -16.09 23.66
C ILE A 142 5.11 -15.99 24.32
#